data_AF-A0A1M6QSI1-F1
#
_entry.id   AF-A0A1M6QSI1-F1
#
_cell.length_a   1.000
_cell.length_b   1.000
_cell.length_c   1.000
_cell.angle_alpha   90.00
_cell.angle_beta   90.00
_cell.angle_gamma   90.00
#
_symmetry.space_group_name_H-M   'P 1'
#
loop_
_entity.id
_entity.type
_entity.pdbx_description
1 polymer ?
#
loop_
_entity_poly.entity_id
_entity_poly.type
_entity_poly.pdbx_seq_one_letter_code
_entity_poly.pdbx_strand_id
1 'polypeptide(L)'
;MRPFLRDRSWRRPFLATMGLGALVAAGVGDHGLLFPLVVLASAALGFGLLFRLFPEGLDFALGTGVGFATYAALFTVVGRSAFPDTGAVVEGVAFLIPVLAFLWAVLRHRARLRYIVEGGEPPDEEHLRRIGQFMLMVAAIAVASLASPANRLGPEWQGVAMLAGSTLIGVLAARTVRELVRLLVDMAQVMDAIGARAVALMVPIATYAALFSLIAVVFACLFRIADGLSRTPLFAGPHGPIQLSFRDALHFSIVTLSTVGYGDIWPTDDGARLLGAVEVLAGQILLLFGFYEITRSRLSRKDEGNAADDSG
;
A
#
# COMPACT_ATOMS: atom_id res chain seq x y z
N MET A 1 18.57 27.60 18.47
CA MET A 1 18.41 26.81 19.71
C MET A 1 16.92 26.72 20.03
N ARG A 2 16.22 25.69 19.52
CA ARG A 2 14.80 25.43 19.82
C ARG A 2 14.72 24.12 20.62
N PRO A 3 14.17 24.10 21.84
CA PRO A 3 14.03 22.87 22.59
C PRO A 3 12.81 22.11 22.06
N PHE A 4 13.04 21.16 21.15
CA PHE A 4 11.98 20.26 20.70
C PHE A 4 11.72 19.20 21.77
N LEU A 5 10.46 19.17 22.21
CA LEU A 5 9.87 18.21 23.11
C LEU A 5 10.18 16.78 22.64
N ARG A 6 11.08 16.14 23.37
CA ARG A 6 11.59 14.79 23.17
C ARG A 6 10.71 13.84 23.97
N ASP A 7 9.57 13.39 23.44
CA ASP A 7 8.92 12.21 23.99
C ASP A 7 7.94 11.50 23.03
N ARG A 8 8.12 10.17 22.88
CA ARG A 8 7.21 9.17 22.27
C ARG A 8 6.88 9.15 20.76
N SER A 9 7.55 9.87 19.86
CA SER A 9 7.28 9.72 18.41
C SER A 9 7.65 8.33 17.84
N TRP A 10 8.63 7.65 18.43
CA TRP A 10 9.20 6.43 17.87
C TRP A 10 8.30 5.17 18.02
N ARG A 11 7.40 5.14 19.03
CA ARG A 11 6.61 3.93 19.35
C ARG A 11 5.61 3.54 18.27
N ARG A 12 4.99 4.52 17.59
CA ARG A 12 3.96 4.27 16.57
C ARG A 12 4.52 3.56 15.33
N PRO A 13 5.59 4.05 14.68
CA PRO A 13 6.19 3.34 13.55
C PRO A 13 6.81 2.01 13.96
N PHE A 14 7.42 1.90 15.15
CA PHE A 14 7.89 0.60 15.65
C PHE A 14 6.74 -0.42 15.75
N LEU A 15 5.59 -0.02 16.31
CA LEU A 15 4.40 -0.88 16.40
C LEU A 15 3.80 -1.20 15.04
N ALA A 16 3.76 -0.24 14.11
CA ALA A 16 3.27 -0.46 12.75
C ALA A 16 4.14 -1.48 12.01
N THR A 17 5.47 -1.34 12.09
CA THR A 17 6.41 -2.26 11.45
C THR A 17 6.39 -3.64 12.10
N MET A 18 6.29 -3.72 13.43
CA MET A 18 6.07 -4.98 14.15
C MET A 18 4.73 -5.62 13.79
N GLY A 19 3.67 -4.83 13.62
CA GLY A 19 2.36 -5.29 13.16
C GLY A 19 2.41 -5.89 11.76
N LEU A 20 3.12 -5.23 10.83
CA LEU A 20 3.35 -5.76 9.48
C LEU A 20 4.16 -7.07 9.52
N GLY A 21 5.24 -7.11 10.32
CA GLY A 21 6.03 -8.33 10.52
C GLY A 21 5.19 -9.49 11.10
N ALA A 22 4.30 -9.20 12.05
CA ALA A 22 3.37 -10.18 12.62
C ALA A 22 2.33 -10.66 11.61
N LEU A 23 1.81 -9.77 10.76
CA LEU A 23 0.89 -10.12 9.69
C LEU A 23 1.54 -11.07 8.69
N VAL A 24 2.78 -10.78 8.28
CA VAL A 24 3.56 -11.65 7.38
C VAL A 24 3.84 -12.99 8.06
N ALA A 25 4.30 -12.99 9.31
CA ALA A 25 4.58 -14.23 10.05
C ALA A 25 3.32 -15.11 10.21
N ALA A 26 2.16 -14.51 10.46
CA ALA A 26 0.88 -15.21 10.50
C ALA A 26 0.52 -15.82 9.13
N GLY A 27 0.76 -15.10 8.04
CA GLY A 27 0.49 -15.58 6.68
C GLY A 27 1.40 -16.71 6.19
N VAL A 28 2.56 -16.92 6.82
CA VAL A 28 3.52 -17.97 6.41
C VAL A 28 3.43 -19.23 7.31
N GLY A 29 2.63 -19.21 8.37
CA GLY A 29 2.59 -20.24 9.42
C GLY A 29 2.01 -21.62 9.10
N ASP A 30 1.83 -21.97 7.82
CA ASP A 30 1.05 -23.16 7.42
C ASP A 30 1.64 -24.51 7.89
N HIS A 31 2.94 -24.62 8.20
CA HIS A 31 3.62 -25.89 8.51
C HIS A 31 4.36 -25.90 9.87
N GLY A 32 4.07 -24.93 10.75
CA GLY A 32 4.60 -24.92 12.12
C GLY A 32 5.02 -23.53 12.61
N LEU A 33 5.49 -23.47 13.85
CA LEU A 33 5.78 -22.21 14.54
C LEU A 33 7.23 -21.72 14.34
N LEU A 34 8.17 -22.59 13.94
CA LEU A 34 9.59 -22.25 13.89
C LEU A 34 9.89 -21.13 12.87
N PHE A 35 9.39 -21.25 11.64
CA PHE A 35 9.66 -20.26 10.60
C PHE A 35 9.01 -18.90 10.89
N PRO A 36 7.71 -18.80 11.27
CA PRO A 36 7.12 -17.54 11.73
C PRO A 36 7.87 -16.89 12.88
N LEU A 37 8.36 -17.67 13.85
CA LEU A 37 9.18 -17.16 14.95
C LEU A 37 10.52 -16.60 14.46
N VAL A 38 11.16 -17.25 13.48
CA VAL A 38 12.39 -16.73 12.85
C VAL A 38 12.12 -15.41 12.12
N VAL A 39 11.01 -15.29 11.39
CA VAL A 39 10.61 -14.04 10.71
C VAL A 39 10.37 -12.93 11.74
N LEU A 40 9.62 -13.19 12.81
CA LEU A 40 9.36 -12.25 13.88
C LEU A 40 10.64 -11.83 14.62
N ALA A 41 11.51 -12.79 14.94
CA ALA A 41 12.79 -12.52 15.60
C ALA A 41 13.71 -11.68 14.71
N SER A 42 13.74 -11.97 13.40
CA SER A 42 14.50 -11.20 12.40
C SER A 42 14.00 -9.77 12.29
N ALA A 43 12.67 -9.59 12.27
CA ALA A 43 12.03 -8.27 12.29
C ALA A 43 12.39 -7.50 13.57
N ALA A 44 12.24 -8.14 14.74
CA ALA A 44 12.52 -7.51 16.03
C ALA A 44 14.00 -7.11 16.16
N LEU A 45 14.92 -7.98 15.75
CA LEU A 45 16.35 -7.72 15.77
C LEU A 45 16.73 -6.62 14.77
N GLY A 46 16.25 -6.73 13.53
CA GLY A 46 16.53 -5.77 12.47
C GLY A 46 16.04 -4.37 12.82
N PHE A 47 14.76 -4.22 13.14
CA PHE A 47 14.20 -2.91 13.49
C PHE A 47 14.79 -2.37 14.80
N GLY A 48 14.98 -3.21 15.82
CA GLY A 48 15.61 -2.80 17.08
C GLY A 48 17.02 -2.25 16.89
N LEU A 49 17.83 -2.89 16.03
CA LEU A 49 19.19 -2.44 15.70
C LEU A 49 19.17 -1.14 14.89
N LEU A 50 18.33 -1.06 13.85
CA LEU A 50 18.24 0.11 12.97
C LEU A 50 17.78 1.34 13.73
N PHE A 51 16.80 1.21 14.61
CA PHE A 51 16.34 2.34 15.41
C PHE A 51 17.33 2.80 16.48
N ARG A 52 18.20 1.90 16.98
CA ARG A 52 19.33 2.28 17.83
C ARG A 52 20.40 3.06 17.04
N LEU A 53 20.60 2.74 15.77
CA LEU A 53 21.61 3.37 14.91
C LEU A 53 21.14 4.71 14.33
N PHE A 54 19.87 4.77 13.89
CA PHE A 54 19.26 5.90 13.18
C PHE A 54 17.98 6.36 13.92
N PRO A 55 18.11 7.00 15.09
CA PRO A 55 16.95 7.41 15.90
C PRO A 55 16.09 8.49 15.23
N GLU A 56 16.64 9.26 14.29
CA GLU A 56 15.92 10.33 13.57
C GLU A 56 15.35 9.88 12.20
N GLY A 57 15.69 8.68 11.72
CA GLY A 57 15.23 8.14 10.43
C GLY A 57 13.93 7.32 10.53
N LEU A 58 12.84 7.94 10.99
CA LEU A 58 11.52 7.27 11.10
C LEU A 58 11.05 6.73 9.73
N ASP A 59 11.31 7.48 8.68
CA ASP A 59 10.88 7.19 7.31
C ASP A 59 11.71 6.01 6.76
N PHE A 60 13.01 5.99 7.05
CA PHE A 60 13.88 4.87 6.75
C PHE A 60 13.41 3.56 7.41
N ALA A 61 12.89 3.61 8.64
CA ALA A 61 12.39 2.42 9.32
C ALA A 61 11.07 1.89 8.74
N LEU A 62 10.19 2.77 8.27
CA LEU A 62 8.98 2.37 7.53
C LEU A 62 9.33 1.72 6.19
N GLY A 63 10.23 2.34 5.42
CA GLY A 63 10.75 1.77 4.17
C GLY A 63 11.39 0.40 4.39
N THR A 64 12.24 0.28 5.43
CA THR A 64 12.85 -1.01 5.79
C THR A 64 11.80 -2.05 6.19
N GLY A 65 10.71 -1.61 6.82
CA GLY A 65 9.54 -2.43 7.13
C GLY A 65 8.92 -3.10 5.89
N VAL A 66 8.59 -2.28 4.89
CA VAL A 66 8.01 -2.74 3.63
C VAL A 66 9.00 -3.62 2.86
N GLY A 67 10.28 -3.24 2.81
CA GLY A 67 11.32 -4.04 2.18
C GLY A 67 11.47 -5.42 2.83
N PHE A 68 11.50 -5.47 4.16
CA PHE A 68 11.57 -6.73 4.91
C PHE A 68 10.33 -7.61 4.68
N ALA A 69 9.13 -7.03 4.71
CA ALA A 69 7.89 -7.76 4.45
C ALA A 69 7.87 -8.36 3.03
N THR A 70 8.30 -7.58 2.04
CA THR A 70 8.42 -8.03 0.64
C THR A 70 9.43 -9.16 0.51
N TYR A 71 10.60 -9.04 1.16
CA TYR A 71 11.61 -10.10 1.20
C TYR A 71 11.06 -11.39 1.81
N ALA A 72 10.38 -11.31 2.95
CA ALA A 72 9.81 -12.47 3.62
C ALA A 72 8.72 -13.16 2.79
N ALA A 73 7.85 -12.39 2.13
CA ALA A 73 6.85 -12.93 1.22
C ALA A 73 7.50 -13.64 0.01
N LEU A 74 8.44 -12.98 -0.67
CA LEU A 74 9.12 -13.56 -1.83
C LEU A 74 9.94 -14.80 -1.47
N PHE A 75 10.66 -14.77 -0.35
CA PHE A 75 11.42 -15.92 0.13
C PHE A 75 10.51 -17.13 0.37
N THR A 76 9.34 -16.91 0.96
CA THR A 76 8.36 -17.98 1.19
C THR A 76 7.86 -18.58 -0.12
N VAL A 77 7.48 -17.73 -1.08
CA VAL A 77 6.95 -18.19 -2.38
C VAL A 77 8.02 -18.96 -3.17
N VAL A 78 9.24 -18.43 -3.25
CA VAL A 78 10.35 -19.07 -3.97
C VAL A 78 10.84 -20.31 -3.23
N GLY A 79 10.97 -20.25 -1.90
CA GLY A 79 11.38 -21.37 -1.05
C GLY A 79 10.47 -22.58 -1.23
N ARG A 80 9.15 -22.36 -1.15
CA ARG A 80 8.15 -23.42 -1.31
C ARG A 80 8.08 -23.99 -2.73
N SER A 81 8.24 -23.13 -3.75
CA SER A 81 8.11 -23.57 -5.15
C SER A 81 9.37 -24.27 -5.69
N ALA A 82 10.55 -23.82 -5.27
CA ALA A 82 11.83 -24.32 -5.77
C ALA A 82 12.46 -25.41 -4.88
N PHE A 83 12.15 -25.44 -3.58
CA PHE A 83 12.82 -26.30 -2.59
C PHE A 83 11.84 -26.97 -1.60
N PRO A 84 10.80 -27.68 -2.07
CA PRO A 84 9.71 -28.17 -1.21
C PRO A 84 10.14 -29.20 -0.15
N ASP A 85 11.23 -29.94 -0.36
CA ASP A 85 11.68 -31.00 0.55
C ASP A 85 12.71 -30.51 1.59
N THR A 86 12.94 -29.19 1.68
CA THR A 86 13.94 -28.63 2.59
C THR A 86 13.42 -28.60 4.02
N GLY A 87 14.23 -29.07 4.98
CA GLY A 87 13.86 -29.04 6.39
C GLY A 87 13.74 -27.62 6.96
N ALA A 88 12.79 -27.41 7.87
CA ALA A 88 12.47 -26.11 8.47
C ALA A 88 13.67 -25.38 9.13
N VAL A 89 14.65 -26.12 9.64
CA VAL A 89 15.87 -25.53 10.23
C VAL A 89 16.75 -24.90 9.15
N VAL A 90 16.94 -25.60 8.02
CA VAL A 90 17.73 -25.09 6.89
C VAL A 90 17.02 -23.91 6.26
N GLU A 91 15.69 -23.97 6.12
CA GLU A 91 14.87 -22.88 5.64
C GLU A 91 15.02 -21.61 6.51
N GLY A 92 14.94 -21.76 7.84
CA GLY A 92 15.15 -20.66 8.78
C GLY A 92 16.56 -20.07 8.73
N VAL A 93 17.60 -20.92 8.63
CA VAL A 93 18.99 -20.45 8.47
C VAL A 93 19.17 -19.72 7.15
N ALA A 94 18.66 -20.27 6.04
CA ALA A 94 18.70 -19.65 4.73
C ALA A 94 18.00 -18.29 4.71
N PHE A 95 16.90 -18.14 5.44
CA PHE A 95 16.20 -16.85 5.59
C PHE A 95 17.04 -15.81 6.34
N LEU A 96 17.77 -16.23 7.37
CA LEU A 96 18.57 -15.34 8.23
C LEU A 96 19.84 -14.82 7.54
N ILE A 97 20.46 -15.59 6.65
CA ILE A 97 21.74 -15.22 6.01
C ILE A 97 21.67 -13.83 5.34
N PRO A 98 20.71 -13.53 4.45
CA PRO A 98 20.61 -12.20 3.85
C PRO A 98 20.33 -11.09 4.86
N VAL A 99 19.48 -11.35 5.85
CA VAL A 99 19.12 -10.37 6.88
C VAL A 99 20.35 -9.99 7.71
N LEU A 100 21.11 -10.99 8.17
CA LEU A 100 22.32 -10.78 8.96
C LEU A 100 23.42 -10.09 8.12
N ALA A 101 23.59 -10.49 6.85
CA ALA A 101 24.54 -9.85 5.95
C ALA A 101 24.21 -8.36 5.73
N PHE A 102 22.92 -8.04 5.52
CA PHE A 102 22.43 -6.67 5.40
C PHE A 102 22.70 -5.86 6.69
N LEU A 103 22.31 -6.39 7.85
CA LEU A 103 22.51 -5.70 9.13
C LEU A 103 24.00 -5.49 9.45
N TRP A 104 24.84 -6.48 9.14
CA TRP A 104 26.29 -6.36 9.28
C TRP A 104 26.86 -5.28 8.35
N ALA A 105 26.40 -5.20 7.10
CA ALA A 105 26.81 -4.17 6.16
C ALA A 105 26.39 -2.77 6.64
N VAL A 106 25.18 -2.64 7.19
CA VAL A 106 24.68 -1.40 7.82
C VAL A 106 25.58 -0.99 8.98
N LEU A 107 25.93 -1.93 9.87
CA LEU A 107 26.83 -1.66 11.00
C LEU A 107 28.22 -1.21 10.55
N ARG A 108 28.79 -1.86 9.53
CA ARG A 108 30.11 -1.54 8.98
C ARG A 108 30.15 -0.15 8.34
N HIS A 109 29.08 0.25 7.68
CA HIS A 109 28.99 1.52 6.96
C HIS A 109 28.21 2.62 7.70
N ARG A 110 27.92 2.43 9.00
CA ARG A 110 27.07 3.31 9.83
C ARG A 110 27.36 4.80 9.70
N ALA A 111 28.63 5.20 9.67
CA ALA A 111 29.03 6.61 9.59
C ALA A 111 28.68 7.24 8.22
N ARG A 112 28.84 6.48 7.13
CA ARG A 112 28.51 6.93 5.77
C ARG A 112 27.00 6.91 5.52
N LEU A 113 26.30 5.93 6.09
CA LEU A 113 24.84 5.81 5.97
C LEU A 113 24.11 6.89 6.76
N ARG A 114 24.62 7.30 7.94
CA ARG A 114 24.03 8.42 8.69
C ARG A 114 23.97 9.70 7.87
N TYR A 115 25.04 10.01 7.13
CA TYR A 115 25.06 11.17 6.25
C TYR A 115 23.98 11.12 5.15
N ILE A 116 23.64 9.93 4.63
CA ILE A 116 22.58 9.78 3.62
C ILE A 116 21.20 9.95 4.24
N VAL A 117 20.99 9.39 5.43
CA VAL A 117 19.71 9.47 6.16
C VAL A 117 19.44 10.88 6.70
N GLU A 118 20.49 11.59 7.14
CA GLU A 118 20.37 12.92 7.78
C GLU A 118 20.61 14.08 6.80
N GLY A 119 21.39 13.87 5.73
CA GLY A 119 21.93 14.93 4.88
C GLY A 119 21.21 15.19 3.57
N GLY A 120 20.27 14.34 3.16
CA GLY A 120 19.40 14.57 1.99
C GLY A 120 20.16 14.99 0.72
N GLU A 121 21.06 14.14 0.21
CA GLU A 121 21.70 14.41 -1.08
C GLU A 121 20.65 14.43 -2.21
N PRO A 122 20.60 15.46 -3.06
CA PRO A 122 19.67 15.50 -4.18
C PRO A 122 19.89 14.31 -5.12
N PRO A 123 18.83 13.80 -5.77
CA PRO A 123 18.92 12.65 -6.66
C PRO A 123 19.81 12.99 -7.86
N ASP A 124 20.92 12.28 -7.99
CA ASP A 124 21.87 12.39 -9.10
C ASP A 124 21.44 11.45 -10.25
N GLU A 125 21.69 11.82 -11.50
CA GLU A 125 21.27 11.05 -12.69
C GLU A 125 21.91 9.65 -12.70
N GLU A 126 23.11 9.55 -12.13
CA GLU A 126 23.83 8.30 -11.93
C GLU A 126 23.15 7.37 -10.89
N HIS A 127 22.31 7.90 -10.00
CA HIS A 127 21.50 7.13 -9.06
C HIS A 127 20.37 6.36 -9.74
N LEU A 128 19.65 7.00 -10.68
CA LEU A 128 18.56 6.37 -11.43
C LEU A 128 19.06 5.18 -12.25
N ARG A 129 20.24 5.32 -12.86
CA ARG A 129 20.89 4.23 -13.59
C ARG A 129 21.29 3.07 -12.68
N ARG A 130 21.82 3.35 -11.48
CA ARG A 130 22.13 2.33 -10.47
C ARG A 130 20.87 1.59 -9.98
N ILE A 131 19.76 2.30 -9.76
CA ILE A 131 18.46 1.68 -9.42
C ILE A 131 17.98 0.75 -10.55
N GLY A 132 18.03 1.21 -11.80
CA GLY A 132 17.64 0.40 -12.95
C GLY A 132 18.48 -0.88 -13.07
N GLN A 133 19.79 -0.78 -12.85
CA GLN A 133 20.69 -1.94 -12.82
C GLN A 133 20.36 -2.89 -11.66
N PHE A 134 20.06 -2.37 -10.48
CA PHE A 134 19.64 -3.16 -9.34
C PHE A 134 18.34 -3.93 -9.61
N MET A 135 17.32 -3.25 -10.16
CA MET A 135 16.04 -3.88 -10.54
C MET A 135 16.24 -4.99 -11.57
N LEU A 136 17.06 -4.73 -12.61
CA LEU A 136 17.36 -5.71 -13.65
C LEU A 136 18.11 -6.92 -13.09
N MET A 137 19.03 -6.70 -12.16
CA MET A 137 19.76 -7.76 -11.48
C MET A 137 18.85 -8.62 -10.59
N VAL A 138 17.94 -8.01 -9.83
CA VAL A 138 16.94 -8.73 -9.02
C VAL A 138 16.01 -9.54 -9.92
N ALA A 139 15.54 -8.97 -11.04
CA ALA A 139 14.72 -9.68 -12.01
C ALA A 139 15.46 -10.86 -12.64
N ALA A 140 16.73 -10.69 -13.00
CA ALA A 140 17.57 -11.77 -13.53
C ALA A 140 17.74 -12.91 -12.51
N ILE A 141 17.96 -12.59 -11.22
CA ILE A 141 18.05 -13.59 -10.15
C ILE A 141 16.71 -14.32 -9.98
N ALA A 142 15.58 -13.60 -10.00
CA ALA A 142 14.26 -14.22 -9.90
C ALA A 142 13.99 -15.19 -11.06
N VAL A 143 14.29 -14.79 -12.30
CA VAL A 143 14.14 -15.64 -13.49
C VAL A 143 15.09 -16.84 -13.42
N ALA A 144 16.35 -16.65 -13.03
CA ALA A 144 17.31 -17.73 -12.89
C ALA A 144 16.90 -18.73 -11.80
N SER A 145 16.38 -18.26 -10.67
CA SER A 145 15.85 -19.11 -9.60
C SER A 145 14.64 -19.92 -10.07
N LEU A 146 13.72 -19.32 -10.82
CA LEU A 146 12.53 -20.01 -11.36
C LEU A 146 12.87 -21.00 -12.48
N ALA A 147 13.89 -20.70 -13.29
CA ALA A 147 14.34 -21.56 -14.37
C ALA A 147 15.22 -22.73 -13.88
N SER A 148 15.73 -22.67 -12.64
CA SER A 148 16.59 -23.70 -12.08
C SER A 148 15.79 -24.97 -11.77
N PRO A 149 16.23 -26.16 -12.22
CA PRO A 149 15.55 -27.44 -11.92
C PRO A 149 15.83 -27.93 -10.49
N ALA A 150 16.00 -27.01 -9.53
CA ALA A 150 16.37 -27.31 -8.15
C ALA A 150 15.35 -28.23 -7.45
N ASN A 151 14.07 -28.12 -7.83
CA ASN A 151 12.99 -28.97 -7.34
C ASN A 151 13.13 -30.46 -7.77
N ARG A 152 14.01 -30.78 -8.74
CA ARG A 152 14.29 -32.17 -9.15
C ARG A 152 15.46 -32.79 -8.40
N LEU A 153 16.15 -32.03 -7.55
CA LEU A 153 17.29 -32.50 -6.77
C LEU A 153 16.81 -33.28 -5.53
N GLY A 154 17.66 -34.17 -5.02
CA GLY A 154 17.39 -34.85 -3.76
C GLY A 154 17.32 -33.87 -2.57
N PRO A 155 16.69 -34.25 -1.43
CA PRO A 155 16.41 -33.34 -0.32
C PRO A 155 17.65 -32.63 0.24
N GLU A 156 18.77 -33.32 0.34
CA GLU A 156 20.03 -32.74 0.82
C GLU A 156 20.57 -31.65 -0.12
N TRP A 157 20.45 -31.87 -1.43
CA TRP A 157 20.92 -30.94 -2.46
C TRP A 157 20.00 -29.73 -2.61
N GLN A 158 18.70 -29.87 -2.33
CA GLN A 158 17.77 -28.74 -2.24
C GLN A 158 18.19 -27.77 -1.12
N GLY A 159 18.51 -28.30 0.07
CA GLY A 159 18.98 -27.49 1.20
C GLY A 159 20.31 -26.76 0.90
N VAL A 160 21.27 -27.45 0.27
CA VAL A 160 22.54 -26.83 -0.15
C VAL A 160 22.32 -25.72 -1.17
N ALA A 161 21.47 -25.94 -2.17
CA ALA A 161 21.15 -24.95 -3.19
C ALA A 161 20.44 -23.72 -2.60
N MET A 162 19.52 -23.92 -1.65
CA MET A 162 18.85 -22.84 -0.94
C MET A 162 19.84 -21.98 -0.14
N LEU A 163 20.75 -22.62 0.61
CA LEU A 163 21.80 -21.91 1.37
C LEU A 163 22.77 -21.14 0.46
N ALA A 164 23.13 -21.71 -0.68
CA ALA A 164 23.97 -21.05 -1.68
C ALA A 164 23.27 -19.82 -2.28
N GLY A 165 21.99 -19.94 -2.63
CA GLY A 165 21.16 -18.84 -3.12
C GLY A 165 21.01 -17.73 -2.08
N SER A 166 20.70 -18.09 -0.83
CA SER A 166 20.64 -17.14 0.28
C SER A 166 21.97 -16.44 0.54
N THR A 167 23.09 -17.16 0.47
CA THR A 167 24.43 -16.54 0.59
C THR A 167 24.67 -15.54 -0.53
N LEU A 168 24.33 -15.89 -1.77
CA LEU A 168 24.46 -14.99 -2.92
C LEU A 168 23.62 -13.72 -2.74
N ILE A 169 22.36 -13.86 -2.35
CA ILE A 169 21.45 -12.74 -2.07
C ILE A 169 22.00 -11.88 -0.93
N GLY A 170 22.54 -12.50 0.14
CA GLY A 170 23.14 -11.77 1.26
C GLY A 170 24.39 -10.98 0.87
N VAL A 171 25.28 -11.56 0.06
CA VAL A 171 26.46 -10.85 -0.47
C VAL A 171 26.02 -9.69 -1.35
N LEU A 172 24.99 -9.88 -2.17
CA LEU A 172 24.46 -8.84 -3.04
C LEU A 172 23.88 -7.68 -2.22
N ALA A 173 23.00 -7.98 -1.26
CA ALA A 173 22.40 -7.00 -0.36
C ALA A 173 23.45 -6.24 0.45
N ALA A 174 24.52 -6.91 0.89
CA ALA A 174 25.64 -6.27 1.58
C ALA A 174 26.43 -5.32 0.67
N ARG A 175 26.64 -5.67 -0.61
CA ARG A 175 27.34 -4.83 -1.59
C ARG A 175 26.51 -3.60 -1.97
N THR A 176 25.20 -3.76 -2.13
CA THR A 176 24.29 -2.68 -2.53
C THR A 176 23.64 -1.98 -1.34
N VAL A 177 24.13 -2.20 -0.11
CA VAL A 177 23.52 -1.65 1.12
C VAL A 177 23.31 -0.14 1.07
N ARG A 178 24.25 0.61 0.46
CA ARG A 178 24.14 2.06 0.31
C ARG A 178 22.96 2.44 -0.60
N GLU A 179 22.82 1.74 -1.71
CA GLU A 179 21.77 1.96 -2.70
C GLU A 179 20.41 1.55 -2.14
N LEU A 180 20.35 0.42 -1.44
CA LEU A 180 19.15 -0.05 -0.74
C LEU A 180 18.69 0.97 0.30
N VAL A 181 19.60 1.44 1.16
CA VAL A 181 19.25 2.44 2.19
C VAL A 181 18.77 3.73 1.55
N ARG A 182 19.44 4.22 0.49
CA ARG A 182 19.03 5.43 -0.23
C ARG A 182 17.65 5.26 -0.87
N LEU A 183 17.40 4.14 -1.57
CA LEU A 183 16.10 3.84 -2.16
C LEU A 183 14.98 3.80 -1.11
N LEU A 184 15.25 3.22 0.05
CA LEU A 184 14.29 3.16 1.15
C LEU A 184 14.00 4.54 1.73
N VAL A 185 15.02 5.40 1.87
CA VAL A 185 14.86 6.79 2.30
C VAL A 185 14.07 7.58 1.25
N ASP A 186 14.44 7.48 -0.02
CA ASP A 186 13.78 8.18 -1.12
C ASP A 186 12.30 7.75 -1.23
N MET A 187 12.01 6.45 -1.15
CA MET A 187 10.65 5.93 -1.14
C MET A 187 9.86 6.44 0.07
N ALA A 188 10.48 6.48 1.25
CA ALA A 188 9.81 6.96 2.44
C ALA A 188 9.55 8.47 2.39
N GLN A 189 10.50 9.26 1.88
CA GLN A 189 10.30 10.68 1.60
C GLN A 189 9.22 10.93 0.55
N VAL A 190 9.15 10.08 -0.48
CA VAL A 190 8.05 10.11 -1.46
C VAL A 190 6.73 9.75 -0.79
N MET A 191 6.70 8.76 0.11
CA MET A 191 5.50 8.41 0.88
C MET A 191 5.08 9.51 1.83
N ASP A 192 5.99 10.28 2.45
CA ASP A 192 5.64 11.44 3.28
C ASP A 192 5.14 12.62 2.44
N ALA A 193 5.79 12.87 1.30
CA ALA A 193 5.34 13.85 0.32
C ALA A 193 3.93 13.49 -0.22
N ILE A 194 3.64 12.20 -0.41
CA ILE A 194 2.33 11.69 -0.79
C ILE A 194 1.37 11.71 0.40
N GLY A 195 1.80 11.40 1.62
CA GLY A 195 0.97 11.39 2.82
C GLY A 195 0.40 12.76 3.12
N ALA A 196 1.24 13.79 3.03
CA ALA A 196 0.81 15.19 3.14
C ALA A 196 -0.12 15.64 1.99
N ARG A 197 -0.09 14.97 0.83
CA ARG A 197 -1.05 15.18 -0.28
C ARG A 197 -2.32 14.37 -0.07
N ALA A 198 -2.23 13.17 0.49
CA ALA A 198 -3.34 12.26 0.76
C ALA A 198 -4.27 12.83 1.84
N VAL A 199 -3.71 13.38 2.93
CA VAL A 199 -4.49 14.06 3.97
C VAL A 199 -5.25 15.26 3.39
N ALA A 200 -4.65 16.00 2.46
CA ALA A 200 -5.32 17.13 1.80
C ALA A 200 -6.47 16.67 0.87
N LEU A 201 -6.38 15.48 0.28
CA LEU A 201 -7.44 14.90 -0.56
C LEU A 201 -8.55 14.20 0.23
N MET A 202 -8.29 13.82 1.49
CA MET A 202 -9.29 13.16 2.34
C MET A 202 -10.53 14.01 2.55
N VAL A 203 -10.38 15.32 2.76
CA VAL A 203 -11.51 16.23 3.00
C VAL A 203 -12.41 16.37 1.75
N PRO A 204 -11.88 16.67 0.54
CA PRO A 204 -12.67 16.66 -0.69
C PRO A 204 -13.36 15.32 -0.97
N ILE A 205 -12.65 14.19 -0.80
CA ILE A 205 -13.21 12.86 -1.05
C ILE A 205 -14.34 12.56 -0.06
N ALA A 206 -14.15 12.86 1.22
CA ALA A 206 -15.17 12.65 2.24
C ALA A 206 -16.41 13.51 1.98
N THR A 207 -16.23 14.77 1.59
CA THR A 207 -17.32 15.68 1.23
C THR A 207 -18.07 15.17 0.00
N TYR A 208 -17.35 14.75 -1.06
CA TYR A 208 -17.95 14.17 -2.25
C TYR A 208 -18.76 12.91 -1.92
N ALA A 209 -18.21 11.98 -1.13
CA ALA A 209 -18.88 10.75 -0.70
C ALA A 209 -20.13 11.04 0.16
N ALA A 210 -20.05 12.03 1.04
CA ALA A 210 -21.18 12.46 1.86
C ALA A 210 -22.32 13.05 1.00
N LEU A 211 -21.98 13.90 0.03
CA LEU A 211 -22.96 14.47 -0.91
C LEU A 211 -23.55 13.41 -1.85
N PHE A 212 -22.72 12.48 -2.35
CA PHE A 212 -23.18 11.33 -3.12
C PHE A 212 -24.21 10.52 -2.33
N SER A 213 -23.89 10.20 -1.08
CA SER A 213 -24.77 9.45 -0.19
C SER A 213 -26.06 10.21 0.10
N LEU A 214 -25.97 11.53 0.32
CA LEU A 214 -27.13 12.38 0.57
C LEU A 214 -28.07 12.43 -0.64
N ILE A 215 -27.53 12.69 -1.85
CA ILE A 215 -28.32 12.70 -3.09
C ILE A 215 -28.96 11.34 -3.28
N ALA A 216 -28.19 10.26 -3.14
CA ALA A 216 -28.71 8.92 -3.33
C ALA A 216 -29.89 8.63 -2.38
N VAL A 217 -29.76 8.93 -1.09
CA VAL A 217 -30.83 8.73 -0.10
C VAL A 217 -32.04 9.63 -0.38
N VAL A 218 -31.82 10.90 -0.75
CA VAL A 218 -32.92 11.82 -1.07
C VAL A 218 -33.73 11.30 -2.26
N PHE A 219 -33.07 10.92 -3.36
CA PHE A 219 -33.76 10.40 -4.54
C PHE A 219 -34.42 9.04 -4.28
N ALA A 220 -33.77 8.16 -3.51
CA ALA A 220 -34.38 6.91 -3.06
C ALA A 220 -35.71 7.16 -2.31
N CYS A 221 -35.73 8.14 -1.40
CA CYS A 221 -36.95 8.56 -0.72
C CYS A 221 -37.98 9.12 -1.70
N LEU A 222 -37.57 9.97 -2.66
CA LEU A 222 -38.48 10.55 -3.66
C LEU A 222 -39.12 9.47 -4.55
N PHE A 223 -38.34 8.52 -5.06
CA PHE A 223 -38.87 7.39 -5.85
C PHE A 223 -39.83 6.53 -5.03
N ARG A 224 -39.46 6.22 -3.78
CA ARG A 224 -40.28 5.41 -2.88
C ARG A 224 -41.60 6.09 -2.52
N ILE A 225 -41.60 7.41 -2.32
CA ILE A 225 -42.78 8.21 -2.05
C ILE A 225 -43.65 8.31 -3.31
N ALA A 226 -43.06 8.60 -4.47
CA ALA A 226 -43.78 8.67 -5.74
C ALA A 226 -44.49 7.35 -6.07
N ASP A 227 -43.78 6.22 -5.93
CA ASP A 227 -44.33 4.89 -6.15
C ASP A 227 -45.41 4.53 -5.11
N GLY A 228 -45.20 4.89 -3.83
CA GLY A 228 -46.18 4.64 -2.76
C GLY A 228 -47.46 5.49 -2.83
N LEU A 229 -47.41 6.67 -3.45
CA LEU A 229 -48.59 7.51 -3.71
C LEU A 229 -49.34 7.09 -4.98
N SER A 230 -48.71 6.29 -5.83
CA SER A 230 -49.27 5.86 -7.11
C SER A 230 -50.15 4.62 -6.95
N ARG A 231 -51.22 4.55 -7.75
CA ARG A 231 -52.14 3.38 -7.76
C ARG A 231 -51.57 2.19 -8.54
N THR A 232 -50.66 2.47 -9.46
CA THR A 232 -49.97 1.49 -10.30
C THR A 232 -48.47 1.57 -10.04
N PRO A 233 -47.75 0.44 -10.14
CA PRO A 233 -46.29 0.45 -10.00
C PRO A 233 -45.66 1.37 -11.05
N LEU A 234 -44.75 2.25 -10.61
CA LEU A 234 -44.04 3.18 -11.50
C LEU A 234 -42.77 2.56 -12.11
N PHE A 235 -42.33 1.42 -11.57
CA PHE A 235 -41.11 0.72 -11.93
C PHE A 235 -41.39 -0.72 -12.37
N ALA A 236 -40.48 -1.25 -13.17
CA ALA A 236 -40.46 -2.64 -13.57
C ALA A 236 -39.08 -3.26 -13.38
N GLY A 237 -39.07 -4.58 -13.22
CA GLY A 237 -37.87 -5.41 -13.27
C GLY A 237 -38.07 -6.59 -14.23
N PRO A 238 -37.12 -7.55 -14.26
CA PRO A 238 -37.15 -8.68 -15.21
C PRO A 238 -38.42 -9.54 -15.16
N HIS A 239 -39.11 -9.55 -14.01
CA HIS A 239 -40.30 -10.37 -13.77
C HIS A 239 -41.61 -9.58 -13.88
N GLY A 240 -41.57 -8.32 -14.35
CA GLY A 240 -42.73 -7.46 -14.53
C GLY A 240 -42.75 -6.22 -13.62
N PRO A 241 -43.92 -5.58 -13.45
CA PRO A 241 -44.06 -4.39 -12.61
C PRO A 241 -43.73 -4.68 -11.14
N ILE A 242 -42.97 -3.79 -10.51
CA ILE A 242 -42.54 -3.91 -9.10
C ILE A 242 -42.91 -2.67 -8.31
N GLN A 243 -43.40 -2.86 -7.08
CA GLN A 243 -43.48 -1.78 -6.10
C GLN A 243 -42.15 -1.67 -5.37
N LEU A 244 -41.58 -0.48 -5.32
CA LEU A 244 -40.26 -0.27 -4.72
C LEU A 244 -40.34 -0.44 -3.20
N SER A 245 -39.50 -1.32 -2.64
CA SER A 245 -39.11 -1.18 -1.24
C SER A 245 -38.10 -0.03 -1.09
N PHE A 246 -37.84 0.42 0.15
CA PHE A 246 -36.80 1.43 0.38
C PHE A 246 -35.42 0.94 -0.08
N ARG A 247 -35.14 -0.35 0.06
CA ARG A 247 -33.88 -0.96 -0.38
C ARG A 247 -33.75 -0.92 -1.90
N ASP A 248 -34.84 -1.22 -2.62
CA ASP A 248 -34.86 -1.22 -4.08
C ASP A 248 -34.73 0.20 -4.63
N ALA A 249 -35.41 1.17 -4.01
CA ALA A 249 -35.28 2.58 -4.37
C ALA A 249 -33.87 3.12 -4.12
N LEU A 250 -33.23 2.73 -3.01
CA LEU A 250 -31.84 3.08 -2.72
C LEU A 250 -30.86 2.41 -3.68
N HIS A 251 -31.08 1.14 -4.01
CA HIS A 251 -30.29 0.43 -5.00
C HIS A 251 -30.38 1.13 -6.37
N PHE A 252 -31.61 1.38 -6.86
CA PHE A 252 -31.86 2.06 -8.13
C PHE A 252 -31.19 3.44 -8.18
N SER A 253 -31.31 4.23 -7.12
CA SER A 253 -30.68 5.53 -6.99
C SER A 253 -29.14 5.45 -7.04
N ILE A 254 -28.52 4.54 -6.28
CA ILE A 254 -27.06 4.36 -6.29
C ILE A 254 -26.55 3.95 -7.67
N VAL A 255 -27.18 2.98 -8.34
CA VAL A 255 -26.74 2.50 -9.65
C VAL A 255 -26.98 3.53 -10.76
N THR A 256 -27.99 4.39 -10.60
CA THR A 256 -28.27 5.52 -11.50
C THR A 256 -27.25 6.64 -11.30
N LEU A 257 -27.04 7.07 -10.05
CA LEU A 257 -26.11 8.14 -9.69
C LEU A 257 -24.64 7.79 -9.99
N SER A 258 -24.29 6.50 -9.87
CA SER A 258 -22.97 5.97 -10.26
C SER A 258 -22.82 5.69 -11.75
N THR A 259 -23.88 5.86 -12.55
CA THR A 259 -23.94 5.57 -13.99
C THR A 259 -23.70 4.09 -14.37
N VAL A 260 -23.76 3.18 -13.38
CA VAL A 260 -23.59 1.74 -13.61
C VAL A 260 -24.80 1.14 -14.31
N GLY A 261 -26.01 1.46 -13.84
CA GLY A 261 -27.27 1.08 -14.46
C GLY A 261 -27.40 -0.40 -14.84
N TYR A 262 -27.37 -1.31 -13.86
CA TYR A 262 -27.46 -2.76 -14.11
C TYR A 262 -28.68 -3.20 -14.92
N GLY A 263 -29.75 -2.39 -14.94
CA GLY A 263 -30.95 -2.66 -15.71
C GLY A 263 -31.87 -3.71 -15.06
N ASP A 264 -31.69 -3.97 -13.78
CA ASP A 264 -32.55 -4.84 -12.96
C ASP A 264 -33.81 -4.13 -12.43
N ILE A 265 -33.75 -2.80 -12.34
CA ILE A 265 -34.89 -1.92 -12.02
C ILE A 265 -34.87 -0.74 -12.99
N TRP A 266 -36.00 -0.43 -13.62
CA TRP A 266 -36.13 0.73 -14.49
C TRP A 266 -37.52 1.40 -14.39
N PRO A 267 -37.61 2.73 -14.58
CA PRO A 267 -38.87 3.46 -14.53
C PRO A 267 -39.69 3.23 -15.81
N THR A 268 -40.97 2.90 -15.63
CA THR A 268 -41.93 2.75 -16.73
C THR A 268 -42.83 3.97 -16.89
N ASP A 269 -43.01 4.75 -15.81
CA ASP A 269 -43.78 5.99 -15.81
C ASP A 269 -42.93 7.21 -16.23
N ASP A 270 -43.56 8.18 -16.90
CA ASP A 270 -42.89 9.39 -17.40
C ASP A 270 -42.47 10.33 -16.27
N GLY A 271 -43.21 10.39 -15.16
CA GLY A 271 -42.83 11.15 -13.97
C GLY A 271 -41.61 10.53 -13.27
N ALA A 272 -41.59 9.20 -13.13
CA ALA A 272 -40.44 8.48 -12.59
C ALA A 272 -39.18 8.65 -13.47
N ARG A 273 -39.34 8.65 -14.80
CA ARG A 273 -38.26 8.95 -15.75
C ARG A 273 -37.73 10.37 -15.62
N LEU A 274 -38.63 11.35 -15.49
CA LEU A 274 -38.23 12.74 -15.28
C LEU A 274 -37.44 12.89 -13.97
N LEU A 275 -37.90 12.26 -12.89
CA LEU A 275 -37.20 12.27 -11.61
C LEU A 275 -35.81 11.63 -11.72
N GLY A 276 -35.67 10.51 -12.46
CA GLY A 276 -34.38 9.92 -12.78
C GLY A 276 -33.48 10.84 -13.62
N ALA A 277 -34.04 11.59 -14.58
CA ALA A 277 -33.27 12.57 -15.35
C ALA A 277 -32.72 13.70 -14.46
N VAL A 278 -33.51 14.17 -13.47
CA VAL A 278 -33.06 15.15 -12.49
C VAL A 278 -31.96 14.58 -11.59
N GLU A 279 -32.07 13.30 -11.19
CA GLU A 279 -31.02 12.61 -10.43
C GLU A 279 -29.69 12.55 -11.19
N VAL A 280 -29.74 12.18 -12.48
CA VAL A 280 -28.55 12.14 -13.34
C VAL A 280 -27.91 13.52 -13.47
N LEU A 281 -28.71 14.58 -13.64
CA LEU A 281 -28.21 15.96 -13.66
C LEU A 281 -27.55 16.35 -12.33
N ALA A 282 -28.15 15.99 -11.20
CA ALA A 282 -27.57 16.22 -9.88
C ALA A 282 -26.23 15.48 -9.70
N GLY A 283 -26.14 14.24 -10.19
CA GLY A 283 -24.90 13.46 -10.25
C GLY A 283 -23.81 14.13 -11.10
N GLN A 284 -24.17 14.68 -12.25
CA GLN A 284 -23.23 15.39 -13.12
C GLN A 284 -22.69 16.67 -12.47
N ILE A 285 -23.55 17.43 -11.78
CA ILE A 285 -23.14 18.61 -10.99
C ILE A 285 -22.23 18.19 -9.85
N LEU A 286 -22.55 17.09 -9.15
CA LEU A 286 -21.73 16.55 -8.07
C LEU A 286 -20.34 16.14 -8.58
N LEU A 287 -20.24 15.52 -9.76
CA LEU A 287 -18.96 15.18 -10.39
C LEU A 287 -18.12 16.43 -10.70
N LEU A 288 -18.73 17.48 -11.25
CA LEU A 288 -18.05 18.76 -11.50
C LEU A 288 -17.57 19.40 -10.19
N PHE A 289 -18.39 19.37 -9.15
CA PHE A 289 -18.03 19.85 -7.81
C PHE A 289 -16.86 19.05 -7.23
N GLY A 290 -16.89 17.73 -7.32
CA GLY A 290 -15.80 16.86 -6.87
C GLY A 290 -14.48 17.19 -7.58
N PHE A 291 -14.52 17.39 -8.90
CA PHE A 291 -13.35 17.80 -9.67
C PHE A 291 -12.85 19.21 -9.27
N TYR A 292 -13.76 20.15 -9.05
CA TYR A 292 -13.45 21.51 -8.60
C TYR A 292 -12.77 21.51 -7.23
N GLU A 293 -13.30 20.79 -6.24
CA GLU A 293 -12.72 20.72 -4.89
C GLU A 293 -11.33 20.04 -4.89
N ILE A 294 -11.15 18.99 -5.69
CA ILE A 294 -9.84 18.37 -5.89
C ILE A 294 -8.84 19.33 -6.54
N THR A 295 -9.29 20.18 -7.48
CA THR A 295 -8.40 21.15 -8.15
C THR A 295 -8.10 22.36 -7.25
N ARG A 296 -9.11 22.89 -6.55
CA ARG A 296 -8.97 24.01 -5.61
C ARG A 296 -8.03 23.70 -4.47
N SER A 297 -8.12 22.49 -3.90
CA SER A 297 -7.19 22.04 -2.85
C SER A 297 -5.73 22.02 -3.30
N ARG A 298 -5.45 21.91 -4.62
CA ARG A 298 -4.10 22.02 -5.19
C ARG A 298 -3.66 23.47 -5.40
N LEU A 299 -4.58 24.37 -5.77
CA LEU A 299 -4.27 25.79 -6.03
C LEU A 299 -4.02 26.60 -4.76
N SER A 300 -4.86 26.42 -3.73
CA SER A 300 -4.71 27.15 -2.44
C SER A 300 -3.33 26.92 -1.80
N ARG A 301 -2.76 25.73 -1.97
CA ARG A 301 -1.44 25.37 -1.44
C ARG A 301 -0.28 26.00 -2.22
N LYS A 302 -0.49 26.37 -3.49
CA LYS A 302 0.52 27.06 -4.32
C LYS A 302 0.60 28.54 -3.96
N ASP A 303 -0.55 29.18 -3.69
CA ASP A 303 -0.63 30.60 -3.34
C ASP A 303 -0.08 30.88 -1.94
N GLU A 304 -0.34 29.99 -0.96
CA GLU A 304 0.26 30.06 0.38
C GLU A 304 1.79 29.91 0.36
N GLY A 305 2.33 29.09 -0.55
CA GLY A 305 3.77 28.92 -0.73
C GLY A 305 4.45 30.16 -1.35
N ASN A 306 3.77 30.83 -2.28
CA ASN A 306 4.31 32.01 -2.97
C ASN A 306 4.25 33.28 -2.09
N ALA A 307 3.21 33.44 -1.28
CA ALA A 307 3.09 34.55 -0.33
C ALA A 307 4.12 34.48 0.82
N ALA A 308 4.57 33.28 1.18
CA ALA A 308 5.63 33.08 2.17
C ALA A 308 7.04 33.39 1.63
N ASP A 309 7.25 33.33 0.31
CA ASP A 309 8.53 33.62 -0.35
C ASP A 309 8.69 35.13 -0.64
N ASP A 310 7.60 35.83 -0.98
CA ASP A 310 7.59 37.30 -1.20
C ASP A 310 7.69 38.14 0.09
N SER A 311 7.62 37.51 1.27
CA SER A 311 7.66 38.20 2.58
C SER A 311 8.95 37.94 3.38
N GLY A 312 9.92 37.23 2.81
CA GLY A 312 11.27 37.01 3.35
C GLY A 312 12.32 37.88 2.65
#